data_AF-A0A0C9Z5B8-F1
#
_entry.id   AF-A0A0C9Z5B8-F1
#
_cell.length_a   1.000
_cell.length_b   1.000
_cell.length_c   1.000
_cell.angle_alpha   90.00
_cell.angle_beta   90.00
_cell.angle_gamma   90.00
#
_symmetry.space_group_name_H-M   'P 1'
#
loop_
_entity.id
_entity.type
_entity.pdbx_description
1 polymer ?
#
loop_
_entity_poly.entity_id
_entity_poly.type
_entity_poly.pdbx_seq_one_letter_code
_entity_poly.pdbx_strand_id
1 'polypeptide(L)'
;VILHVFDSFHTSFNRFGIAQEYRHQPSYDPDHAVPAHELSSSTDNNGATACSDTQKRPPPFPWPNMSIWRLMAWQLTGNSEKSSVETTRLVHDVLLAEDFKPEDLSGFNAQTAIKNMDRLEATPTSNSESTDALKFWDGWKTNVNVDIQVPSHKKCRSSERCGRIFTVHGFTYHPLVLLIHAAFMEAISKWFHLMPFK
;
A
#
# COMPACT_ATOMS: atom_id res chain seq x y z
N VAL A 1 -23.71 4.79 -44.01
CA VAL A 1 -23.93 3.61 -43.13
C VAL A 1 -22.70 3.48 -42.26
N ILE A 2 -22.82 3.71 -40.96
CA ILE A 2 -21.72 3.51 -40.00
C ILE A 2 -21.91 2.12 -39.42
N LEU A 3 -20.94 1.23 -39.65
CA LEU A 3 -20.94 -0.11 -39.08
C LEU A 3 -20.27 -0.02 -37.69
N HIS A 4 -21.03 -0.24 -36.63
CA HIS A 4 -20.46 -0.42 -35.29
C HIS A 4 -20.09 -1.89 -35.14
N VAL A 5 -18.79 -2.20 -35.26
CA VAL A 5 -18.26 -3.52 -34.94
C VAL A 5 -17.99 -3.54 -33.43
N PHE A 6 -18.72 -4.38 -32.69
CA PHE A 6 -18.47 -4.64 -31.29
C PHE A 6 -17.59 -5.89 -31.18
N ASP A 7 -16.45 -5.76 -30.50
CA ASP A 7 -15.54 -6.86 -30.21
C ASP A 7 -15.93 -7.48 -28.86
N SER A 8 -16.93 -8.36 -28.88
CA SER A 8 -17.43 -9.06 -27.69
C SER A 8 -16.47 -10.18 -27.29
N PHE A 9 -16.11 -10.25 -26.02
CA PHE A 9 -15.22 -11.27 -25.47
C PHE A 9 -15.98 -12.18 -24.49
N HIS A 10 -15.73 -13.49 -24.54
CA HIS A 10 -16.34 -14.48 -23.65
C HIS A 10 -15.28 -15.36 -23.01
N THR A 11 -15.35 -15.55 -21.69
CA THR A 11 -14.48 -16.51 -21.00
C THR A 11 -14.97 -17.94 -21.23
N SER A 12 -14.07 -18.92 -21.04
CA SER A 12 -14.47 -20.33 -21.00
C SER A 12 -15.29 -20.64 -19.75
N PHE A 13 -16.21 -21.60 -19.83
CA PHE A 13 -16.93 -22.08 -18.65
C PHE A 13 -15.98 -22.63 -17.60
N ASN A 14 -16.08 -22.11 -16.37
CA ASN A 14 -15.35 -22.65 -15.23
C ASN A 14 -15.95 -24.00 -14.75
N ARG A 15 -15.35 -24.61 -13.73
CA ARG A 15 -15.81 -25.90 -13.17
C ARG A 15 -17.26 -25.92 -12.68
N PHE A 16 -17.86 -24.75 -12.47
CA PHE A 16 -19.25 -24.60 -12.03
C PHE A 16 -20.21 -24.31 -13.19
N GLY A 17 -19.72 -24.30 -14.44
CA GLY A 17 -20.54 -23.97 -15.60
C GLY A 17 -20.89 -22.49 -15.71
N ILE A 18 -20.08 -21.60 -15.14
CA ILE A 18 -20.24 -20.14 -15.24
C ILE A 18 -19.19 -19.60 -16.21
N ALA A 19 -19.61 -18.69 -17.09
CA ALA A 19 -18.76 -17.94 -18.01
C ALA A 19 -19.18 -16.46 -17.97
N GLN A 20 -18.27 -15.56 -18.39
CA GLN A 20 -18.47 -14.12 -18.36
C GLN A 20 -18.52 -13.58 -19.79
N GLU A 21 -19.52 -12.74 -20.09
CA GLU A 21 -19.65 -12.04 -21.37
C GLU A 21 -19.30 -10.55 -21.21
N TYR A 22 -18.35 -10.09 -22.03
CA TYR A 22 -17.87 -8.71 -22.04
C TYR A 22 -18.20 -8.01 -23.35
N ARG A 23 -18.53 -6.72 -23.25
CA ARG A 23 -18.74 -5.85 -24.42
C ARG A 23 -17.45 -5.49 -25.15
N HIS A 24 -16.32 -5.54 -24.45
CA HIS A 24 -14.97 -5.23 -24.92
C HIS A 24 -13.97 -6.15 -24.22
N GLN A 25 -12.83 -6.44 -24.84
CA GLN A 25 -11.78 -7.23 -24.21
C GLN A 25 -11.34 -6.61 -22.86
N PRO A 26 -11.43 -7.34 -21.74
CA PRO A 26 -11.04 -6.83 -20.44
C PRO A 26 -9.51 -6.70 -20.34
N SER A 27 -9.03 -5.73 -19.55
CA SER A 27 -7.59 -5.55 -19.30
C SER A 27 -6.98 -6.65 -18.43
N TYR A 28 -7.80 -7.33 -17.63
CA TYR A 28 -7.41 -8.44 -16.77
C TYR A 28 -8.55 -9.45 -16.68
N ASP A 29 -8.25 -10.72 -16.96
CA ASP A 29 -9.17 -11.85 -16.83
C ASP A 29 -8.89 -12.60 -15.52
N PRO A 30 -9.79 -12.56 -14.53
CA PRO A 30 -9.61 -13.23 -13.25
C PRO A 30 -9.68 -14.77 -13.35
N ASP A 31 -10.23 -15.32 -14.44
CA ASP A 31 -10.30 -16.77 -14.67
C ASP A 31 -9.04 -17.31 -15.35
N HIS A 32 -8.08 -16.43 -15.70
CA HIS A 32 -6.78 -16.86 -16.20
C HIS A 32 -6.01 -17.53 -15.05
N ALA A 33 -6.01 -18.87 -15.04
CA ALA A 33 -5.47 -19.66 -13.94
C ALA A 33 -4.09 -19.16 -13.50
N VAL A 34 -3.97 -18.71 -12.25
CA VAL A 34 -2.69 -18.41 -11.63
C VAL A 34 -1.95 -19.75 -11.48
N PRO A 35 -0.81 -19.94 -12.15
CA PRO A 35 -0.10 -21.20 -12.07
C PRO A 35 0.41 -21.41 -10.64
N ALA A 36 0.36 -22.65 -10.14
CA ALA A 36 0.58 -22.98 -8.73
C ALA A 36 1.92 -22.49 -8.15
N HIS A 37 2.92 -22.20 -8.99
CA HIS A 37 4.22 -21.68 -8.57
C HIS A 37 4.18 -20.20 -8.14
N GLU A 38 3.19 -19.42 -8.58
CA GLU A 38 3.00 -18.02 -8.13
C GLU A 38 2.28 -17.93 -6.77
N LEU A 39 1.68 -19.04 -6.31
CA LEU A 39 1.00 -19.13 -5.01
C LEU A 39 1.91 -19.61 -3.88
N SER A 40 3.19 -19.91 -4.17
CA SER A 40 4.15 -20.46 -3.22
C SER A 40 5.31 -19.50 -3.00
N SER A 41 5.23 -18.65 -1.98
CA SER A 41 6.39 -17.88 -1.51
C SER A 41 7.06 -18.63 -0.36
N SER A 42 8.04 -19.48 -0.68
CA SER A 42 9.06 -19.87 0.29
C SER A 42 10.42 -19.80 -0.38
N THR A 43 11.23 -18.83 0.04
CA THR A 43 12.65 -18.81 -0.31
C THR A 43 13.42 -18.31 0.90
N ASP A 44 13.85 -19.27 1.72
CA ASP A 44 14.97 -19.12 2.64
C ASP A 44 16.23 -18.84 1.82
N ASN A 45 16.99 -17.80 2.15
CA ASN A 45 18.37 -17.67 1.70
C ASN A 45 19.25 -17.08 2.80
N ASN A 46 20.10 -17.96 3.33
CA ASN A 46 21.18 -17.71 4.28
C ASN A 46 22.27 -16.80 3.70
N GLY A 47 22.86 -15.98 4.57
CA GLY A 47 23.86 -14.97 4.23
C GLY A 47 25.33 -15.42 4.27
N ALA A 48 26.19 -14.44 4.60
CA ALA A 48 27.66 -14.42 4.65
C ALA A 48 28.32 -13.91 3.34
N THR A 49 29.28 -12.99 3.28
CA THR A 49 30.03 -12.22 4.29
C THR A 49 30.72 -11.05 3.56
N ALA A 50 30.81 -9.90 4.22
CA ALA A 50 31.56 -8.73 3.76
C ALA A 50 33.07 -8.84 4.06
N CYS A 51 33.91 -8.31 3.17
CA CYS A 51 35.28 -7.89 3.50
C CYS A 51 35.51 -6.47 2.96
N SER A 52 35.91 -5.58 3.86
CA SER A 52 36.20 -4.16 3.62
C SER A 52 37.66 -3.96 3.23
N ASP A 53 37.91 -3.21 2.16
CA ASP A 53 39.22 -2.60 1.89
C ASP A 53 39.01 -1.15 1.40
N THR A 54 39.54 -0.21 2.19
CA THR A 54 39.40 1.24 2.01
C THR A 54 40.42 1.78 1.00
N GLN A 55 40.27 1.36 -0.26
CA GLN A 55 40.76 2.14 -1.39
C GLN A 55 39.62 3.02 -1.93
N LYS A 56 39.87 4.33 -2.07
CA LYS A 56 38.95 5.22 -2.80
C LYS A 56 38.94 4.84 -4.28
N ARG A 57 38.19 3.79 -4.62
CA ARG A 57 37.99 3.33 -5.98
C ARG A 57 37.27 4.42 -6.78
N PRO A 58 37.72 4.69 -8.03
CA PRO A 58 36.94 5.54 -8.92
C PRO A 58 35.58 4.88 -9.21
N PRO A 59 34.51 5.68 -9.45
CA PRO A 59 33.22 5.12 -9.80
C PRO A 59 33.33 4.34 -11.11
N PRO A 60 32.65 3.18 -11.22
CA PRO A 60 32.51 2.48 -12.49
C PRO A 60 31.82 3.38 -13.52
N PHE A 61 32.32 3.38 -14.75
CA PHE A 61 31.60 3.98 -15.88
C PHE A 61 30.18 3.39 -15.98
N PRO A 62 29.12 4.16 -16.27
CA PRO A 62 29.07 5.57 -16.69
C PRO A 62 28.88 6.59 -15.54
N TRP A 63 29.12 6.21 -14.29
CA TRP A 63 28.66 7.00 -13.15
C TRP A 63 29.64 8.12 -12.76
N PRO A 64 29.15 9.34 -12.49
CA PRO A 64 30.01 10.50 -12.24
C PRO A 64 30.64 10.53 -10.84
N ASN A 65 30.05 9.85 -9.86
CA ASN A 65 30.61 9.71 -8.52
C ASN A 65 30.17 8.41 -7.84
N MET A 66 30.90 8.02 -6.79
CA MET A 66 30.66 6.77 -6.06
C MET A 66 29.30 6.73 -5.35
N SER A 67 28.77 7.87 -4.91
CA SER A 67 27.48 7.94 -4.22
C SER A 67 26.33 7.60 -5.17
N ILE A 68 26.32 8.19 -6.36
CA ILE A 68 25.35 7.90 -7.42
C ILE A 68 25.49 6.45 -7.86
N TRP A 69 26.71 5.96 -8.06
CA TRP A 69 26.91 4.55 -8.39
C TRP A 69 26.37 3.61 -7.29
N ARG A 70 26.64 3.87 -6.01
CA ARG A 70 26.16 3.02 -4.91
C ARG A 70 24.64 3.01 -4.81
N LEU A 71 24.01 4.17 -4.97
CA LEU A 71 22.56 4.30 -4.96
C LEU A 71 21.94 3.52 -6.13
N MET A 72 22.47 3.71 -7.34
CA MET A 72 21.97 3.03 -8.53
C MET A 72 22.26 1.53 -8.50
N ALA A 73 23.43 1.11 -8.02
CA ALA A 73 23.75 -0.29 -7.81
C ALA A 73 22.80 -0.95 -6.82
N TRP A 74 22.47 -0.26 -5.71
CA TRP A 74 21.46 -0.72 -4.76
C TRP A 74 20.07 -0.83 -5.39
N GLN A 75 19.65 0.18 -6.17
CA GLN A 75 18.36 0.15 -6.87
C GLN A 75 18.28 -1.04 -7.84
N LEU A 76 19.38 -1.30 -8.55
CA LEU A 76 19.50 -2.41 -9.50
C LEU A 76 19.73 -3.78 -8.82
N THR A 77 19.86 -3.82 -7.49
CA THR A 77 20.04 -5.07 -6.73
C THR A 77 18.69 -5.55 -6.16
N GLY A 78 18.39 -6.84 -6.30
CA GLY A 78 17.21 -7.51 -5.73
C GLY A 78 16.05 -7.68 -6.71
N ASN A 79 14.86 -8.01 -6.20
CA ASN A 79 13.64 -8.13 -6.99
C ASN A 79 13.30 -6.78 -7.66
N SER A 80 12.70 -6.80 -8.86
CA SER A 80 12.49 -5.63 -9.74
C SER A 80 11.45 -4.62 -9.24
N GLU A 81 11.24 -4.53 -7.93
CA GLU A 81 10.19 -3.75 -7.28
C GLU A 81 10.65 -2.31 -6.96
N LYS A 82 11.94 -2.01 -7.07
CA LYS A 82 12.47 -0.66 -6.76
C LYS A 82 12.24 0.30 -7.93
N SER A 83 11.25 1.17 -7.77
CA SER A 83 10.94 2.23 -8.74
C SER A 83 12.00 3.33 -8.80
N SER A 84 12.27 3.85 -9.99
CA SER A 84 13.14 5.02 -10.20
C SER A 84 12.57 6.29 -9.56
N VAL A 85 11.25 6.42 -9.53
CA VAL A 85 10.55 7.53 -8.87
C VAL A 85 10.82 7.49 -7.37
N GLU A 86 10.67 6.32 -6.75
CA GLU A 86 10.86 6.16 -5.31
C GLU A 86 12.34 6.32 -4.92
N THR A 87 13.27 5.89 -5.77
CA THR A 87 14.71 6.13 -5.57
C THR A 87 15.04 7.63 -5.60
N THR A 88 14.38 8.39 -6.47
CA THR A 88 14.53 9.86 -6.52
C THR A 88 13.99 10.50 -5.26
N ARG A 89 12.83 10.05 -4.77
CA ARG A 89 12.25 10.51 -3.49
C ARG A 89 13.16 10.21 -2.30
N LEU A 90 13.76 9.02 -2.24
CA LEU A 90 14.74 8.69 -1.19
C LEU A 90 15.89 9.71 -1.11
N VAL A 91 16.37 10.20 -2.25
CA VAL A 91 17.44 11.20 -2.28
C VAL A 91 16.96 12.53 -1.71
N HIS A 92 15.83 13.04 -2.20
CA HIS A 92 15.35 14.37 -1.83
C HIS A 92 14.73 14.42 -0.44
N ASP A 93 13.89 13.43 -0.10
CA ASP A 93 13.07 13.44 1.11
C ASP A 93 13.81 12.87 2.32
N VAL A 94 14.87 12.08 2.11
CA VAL A 94 15.64 11.44 3.20
C VAL A 94 17.10 11.87 3.19
N LEU A 95 17.85 11.58 2.13
CA LEU A 95 19.31 11.79 2.15
C LEU A 95 19.72 13.27 2.17
N LEU A 96 18.88 14.17 1.65
CA LEU A 96 19.09 15.62 1.63
C LEU A 96 18.28 16.37 2.69
N ALA A 97 17.50 15.67 3.52
CA ALA A 97 16.74 16.31 4.58
C ALA A 97 17.67 16.95 5.63
N GLU A 98 17.30 18.12 6.17
CA GLU A 98 18.15 18.90 7.08
C GLU A 98 18.43 18.19 8.42
N ASP A 99 17.52 17.30 8.82
CA ASP A 99 17.58 16.50 10.04
C ASP A 99 18.19 15.11 9.85
N PHE A 100 18.52 14.73 8.61
CA PHE A 100 19.12 13.44 8.31
C PHE A 100 20.63 13.44 8.57
N LYS A 101 21.06 12.57 9.47
CA LYS A 101 22.47 12.38 9.84
C LYS A 101 22.92 10.98 9.44
N PRO A 102 23.82 10.84 8.45
CA PRO A 102 24.35 9.54 8.05
C PRO A 102 24.98 8.74 9.20
N GLU A 103 25.49 9.43 10.22
CA GLU A 103 26.13 8.84 11.40
C GLU A 103 25.15 8.01 12.24
N ASP A 104 23.88 8.41 12.27
CA ASP A 104 22.83 7.73 13.03
C ASP A 104 22.48 6.35 12.43
N LEU A 105 22.90 6.10 11.18
CA LEU A 105 22.74 4.81 10.53
C LEU A 105 23.82 3.79 10.91
N SER A 106 24.77 4.16 11.77
CA SER A 106 25.79 3.23 12.27
C SER A 106 25.14 2.11 13.09
N GLY A 107 25.14 0.89 12.53
CA GLY A 107 24.48 -0.27 13.14
C GLY A 107 22.98 -0.36 12.86
N PHE A 108 22.45 0.48 11.96
CA PHE A 108 21.06 0.40 11.52
C PHE A 108 20.75 -0.97 10.89
N ASN A 109 19.65 -1.57 11.34
CA ASN A 109 19.09 -2.79 10.77
C ASN A 109 17.59 -2.59 10.56
N ALA A 110 17.15 -2.70 9.31
CA ALA A 110 15.74 -2.48 8.94
C ALA A 110 14.80 -3.45 9.65
N GLN A 111 15.16 -4.73 9.80
CA GLN A 111 14.30 -5.72 10.48
C GLN A 111 14.12 -5.40 11.97
N THR A 112 15.17 -4.94 12.63
CA THR A 112 15.11 -4.52 14.04
C THR A 112 14.27 -3.25 14.18
N ALA A 113 14.42 -2.28 13.28
CA ALA A 113 13.62 -1.06 13.28
C ALA A 113 12.12 -1.38 13.10
N ILE A 114 11.77 -2.23 12.13
CA ILE A 114 10.39 -2.69 11.90
C ILE A 114 9.84 -3.39 13.14
N LYS A 115 10.56 -4.37 13.70
CA LYS A 115 10.13 -5.08 14.92
C LYS A 115 9.90 -4.14 16.11
N ASN A 116 10.72 -3.10 16.24
CA ASN A 116 10.55 -2.10 17.30
C ASN A 116 9.30 -1.24 17.07
N MET A 117 9.02 -0.85 15.83
CA MET A 117 7.80 -0.14 15.45
C MET A 117 6.56 -0.99 15.76
N ASP A 118 6.51 -2.23 15.28
CA ASP A 118 5.40 -3.16 15.53
C ASP A 118 5.14 -3.35 17.03
N ARG A 119 6.20 -3.46 17.84
CA ARG A 119 6.09 -3.60 19.30
C ARG A 119 5.47 -2.36 19.95
N LEU A 120 5.83 -1.16 19.48
CA LEU A 120 5.32 0.10 20.00
C LEU A 120 3.85 0.30 19.62
N GLU A 121 3.44 -0.15 18.44
CA GLU A 121 2.03 -0.19 18.02
C GLU A 121 1.19 -1.17 18.86
N ALA A 122 1.77 -2.32 19.23
CA ALA A 122 1.09 -3.33 20.03
C ALA A 122 0.89 -2.95 21.51
N THR A 123 1.61 -1.95 22.03
CA THR A 123 1.45 -1.47 23.40
C THR A 123 0.61 -0.19 23.45
N PRO A 124 -0.66 -0.23 23.89
CA PRO A 124 -1.48 0.96 24.06
C PRO A 124 -0.94 1.77 25.24
N THR A 125 0.00 2.68 24.97
CA THR A 125 0.53 3.57 26.00
C THR A 125 -0.47 4.70 26.20
N SER A 126 -1.31 4.59 27.24
CA SER A 126 -2.39 5.55 27.52
C SER A 126 -1.94 6.98 27.83
N ASN A 127 -0.65 7.32 27.83
CA ASN A 127 -0.19 8.66 28.19
C ASN A 127 1.06 9.06 27.37
N SER A 128 0.89 9.61 26.16
CA SER A 128 1.89 10.50 25.57
C SER A 128 1.26 11.39 24.50
N GLU A 129 1.31 12.71 24.74
CA GLU A 129 0.86 13.79 23.85
C GLU A 129 1.69 13.92 22.55
N SER A 130 2.62 12.99 22.27
CA SER A 130 3.47 13.01 21.08
C SER A 130 3.09 11.95 20.02
N THR A 131 1.80 11.60 19.93
CA THR A 131 1.29 10.53 19.03
C THR A 131 0.61 11.06 17.76
N ASP A 132 0.90 12.28 17.31
CA ASP A 132 0.37 12.73 16.02
C ASP A 132 1.09 12.07 14.85
N ALA A 133 2.42 11.92 14.89
CA ALA A 133 3.18 11.44 13.73
C ALA A 133 2.91 9.96 13.37
N LEU A 134 2.68 9.08 14.36
CA LEU A 134 2.41 7.65 14.12
C LEU A 134 0.97 7.41 13.63
N LYS A 135 0.00 8.23 14.07
CA LYS A 135 -1.40 8.17 13.61
C LYS A 135 -1.59 8.65 12.18
N PHE A 136 -0.63 9.39 11.62
CA PHE A 136 -0.70 9.85 10.23
C PHE A 136 -0.46 8.72 9.22
N TRP A 137 0.16 7.60 9.63
CA TRP A 137 0.61 6.56 8.69
C TRP A 137 -0.41 5.41 8.51
N ASP A 138 -1.23 5.10 9.51
CA ASP A 138 -2.18 3.97 9.41
C ASP A 138 -3.54 4.35 8.79
N GLY A 139 -3.83 5.64 8.63
CA GLY A 139 -5.10 6.14 8.07
C GLY A 139 -6.33 5.93 8.96
N TRP A 140 -6.19 5.33 10.14
CA TRP A 140 -7.28 5.05 11.07
C TRP A 140 -7.57 6.25 11.97
N LYS A 141 -8.83 6.65 11.98
CA LYS A 141 -9.34 7.65 12.93
C LYS A 141 -9.83 6.93 14.16
N THR A 142 -9.13 7.11 15.28
CA THR A 142 -9.46 6.51 16.58
C THR A 142 -10.17 7.50 17.51
N ASN A 143 -10.90 6.97 18.50
CA ASN A 143 -11.55 7.76 19.56
C ASN A 143 -12.56 8.83 19.07
N VAL A 144 -13.25 8.56 17.96
CA VAL A 144 -14.25 9.48 17.41
C VAL A 144 -15.61 9.21 18.06
N ASN A 145 -16.36 10.26 18.37
CA ASN A 145 -17.75 10.16 18.78
C ASN A 145 -18.65 10.32 17.56
N VAL A 146 -19.57 9.38 17.34
CA VAL A 146 -20.48 9.39 16.19
C VAL A 146 -21.93 9.44 16.67
N ASP A 147 -22.63 10.48 16.24
CA ASP A 147 -24.06 10.65 16.53
C ASP A 147 -24.89 9.93 15.47
N ILE A 148 -25.59 8.88 15.88
CA ILE A 148 -26.56 8.18 15.05
C ILE A 148 -27.97 8.58 15.44
N GLN A 149 -28.82 8.75 14.44
CA GLN A 149 -30.21 9.08 14.67
C GLN A 149 -31.06 7.82 14.69
N VAL A 150 -31.58 7.48 15.86
CA VAL A 150 -32.39 6.30 16.08
C VAL A 150 -33.87 6.68 15.91
N PRO A 151 -34.59 6.10 14.94
CA PRO A 151 -36.03 6.34 14.78
C PRO A 151 -36.78 6.01 16.06
N SER A 152 -37.59 6.94 16.56
CA SER A 152 -38.51 6.68 17.66
C SER A 152 -39.87 6.29 17.10
N HIS A 153 -40.59 5.36 17.76
CA HIS A 153 -41.98 5.00 17.43
C HIS A 153 -43.01 6.14 17.70
N LYS A 154 -42.55 7.39 17.77
CA LYS A 154 -43.38 8.58 17.95
C LYS A 154 -43.66 9.20 16.58
N LYS A 155 -44.94 9.42 16.27
CA LYS A 155 -45.34 10.16 15.07
C LYS A 155 -44.87 11.60 15.20
N CYS A 156 -43.99 12.06 14.31
CA CYS A 156 -43.60 13.46 14.29
C CYS A 156 -44.71 14.34 13.72
N ARG A 157 -45.00 15.43 14.43
CA ARG A 157 -46.10 16.37 14.12
C ARG A 157 -45.65 17.57 13.28
N SER A 158 -44.36 17.72 12.98
CA SER A 158 -43.82 18.73 12.07
C SER A 158 -42.67 18.13 11.26
N SER A 159 -42.21 18.85 10.24
CA SER A 159 -41.07 18.54 9.35
C SER A 159 -39.71 18.36 10.05
N GLU A 160 -39.67 18.31 11.37
CA GLU A 160 -38.48 18.07 12.17
C GLU A 160 -38.27 16.57 12.43
N ARG A 161 -37.00 16.16 12.34
CA ARG A 161 -36.59 14.77 12.28
C ARG A 161 -36.84 14.06 13.63
N CYS A 162 -37.80 13.12 13.69
CA CYS A 162 -38.27 12.44 14.91
C CYS A 162 -37.36 11.40 15.56
N GLY A 163 -36.05 11.48 15.36
CA GLY A 163 -35.13 10.51 15.91
C GLY A 163 -34.50 10.99 17.21
N ARG A 164 -34.28 10.08 18.17
CA ARG A 164 -33.38 10.36 19.28
C ARG A 164 -31.94 10.24 18.77
N ILE A 165 -31.09 11.19 19.14
CA ILE A 165 -29.65 11.09 18.88
C ILE A 165 -29.08 10.12 19.91
N PHE A 166 -28.31 9.15 19.42
CA PHE A 166 -27.53 8.23 20.23
C PHE A 166 -26.07 8.39 19.83
N THR A 167 -25.22 8.78 20.78
CA THR A 167 -23.79 8.96 20.54
C THR A 167 -23.05 7.66 20.81
N VAL A 168 -22.36 7.16 19.79
CA VAL A 168 -21.44 6.03 19.89
C VAL A 168 -20.07 6.59 20.27
N HIS A 169 -19.58 6.25 21.45
CA HIS A 169 -18.27 6.69 21.94
C HIS A 169 -17.15 5.73 21.52
N GLY A 170 -15.95 6.26 21.35
CA GLY A 170 -14.75 5.45 21.10
C GLY A 170 -14.75 4.73 19.75
N PHE A 171 -15.42 5.30 18.75
CA PHE A 171 -15.49 4.70 17.41
C PHE A 171 -14.13 4.84 16.71
N THR A 172 -13.69 3.74 16.11
CA THR A 172 -12.48 3.68 15.29
C THR A 172 -12.86 3.32 13.87
N TYR A 173 -12.44 4.12 12.90
CA TYR A 173 -12.79 3.89 11.49
C TYR A 173 -11.70 4.36 10.53
N HIS A 174 -11.66 3.71 9.37
CA HIS A 174 -10.84 4.16 8.25
C HIS A 174 -11.72 4.88 7.22
N PRO A 175 -11.42 6.11 6.80
CA PRO A 175 -12.19 6.79 5.77
C PRO A 175 -12.21 5.98 4.47
N LEU A 176 -13.41 5.68 3.96
CA LEU A 176 -13.59 4.81 2.78
C LEU A 176 -12.83 5.33 1.55
N VAL A 177 -12.86 6.64 1.31
CA VAL A 177 -12.15 7.26 0.16
C VAL A 177 -10.65 7.05 0.27
N LEU A 178 -10.08 7.21 1.46
CA LEU A 178 -8.64 6.96 1.68
C LEU A 178 -8.31 5.48 1.53
N LEU A 179 -9.20 4.59 2.00
CA LEU A 179 -9.02 3.14 1.85
C LEU A 179 -9.01 2.74 0.37
N ILE A 180 -9.96 3.25 -0.42
CA ILE A 180 -10.01 3.02 -1.87
C ILE A 180 -8.73 3.56 -2.52
N HIS A 181 -8.31 4.79 -2.18
CA HIS A 181 -7.10 5.35 -2.75
C HIS A 181 -5.86 4.50 -2.43
N ALA A 182 -5.71 4.05 -1.19
CA ALA A 182 -4.63 3.16 -0.77
C ALA A 182 -4.64 1.84 -1.56
N ALA A 183 -5.81 1.18 -1.67
CA ALA A 183 -5.95 -0.07 -2.43
C ALA A 183 -5.55 0.08 -3.90
N PHE A 184 -5.83 1.24 -4.51
CA PHE A 184 -5.45 1.54 -5.90
C PHE A 184 -4.00 2.02 -6.07
N MET A 185 -3.31 2.40 -5.00
CA MET A 185 -1.88 2.72 -5.02
C MET A 185 -0.99 1.48 -4.97
N GLU A 186 -1.50 0.34 -4.49
CA GLU A 186 -0.74 -0.90 -4.42
C GLU A 186 -0.47 -1.50 -5.80
N ALA A 187 0.64 -2.24 -5.94
CA ALA A 187 1.00 -2.92 -7.18
C ALA A 187 -0.06 -3.95 -7.64
N ILE A 188 -0.78 -4.54 -6.68
CA ILE A 188 -1.85 -5.52 -6.94
C ILE A 188 -3.10 -4.89 -7.60
N SER A 189 -3.24 -3.56 -7.57
CA SER A 189 -4.37 -2.86 -8.19
C SER A 189 -4.49 -3.12 -9.70
N LYS A 190 -3.36 -3.45 -10.36
CA LYS A 190 -3.32 -3.85 -11.77
C LYS A 190 -4.14 -5.11 -12.07
N TRP A 191 -4.43 -5.90 -11.05
CA TRP A 191 -5.18 -7.15 -11.11
C TRP A 191 -6.64 -6.94 -10.68
N PHE A 192 -7.07 -5.70 -10.41
CA PHE A 192 -8.48 -5.43 -10.12
C PHE A 192 -9.31 -5.56 -11.38
N HIS A 193 -10.34 -6.38 -11.30
CA HIS A 193 -11.30 -6.53 -12.37
C HIS A 193 -12.40 -5.47 -12.27
N LEU A 194 -12.24 -4.38 -13.04
CA LEU A 194 -13.12 -3.20 -13.01
C LEU A 194 -14.08 -3.11 -14.21
N MET A 195 -13.97 -4.07 -15.15
CA MET A 195 -14.81 -4.10 -16.34
C MET A 195 -16.12 -4.83 -16.00
N PRO A 196 -17.30 -4.24 -16.30
CA PRO A 196 -18.56 -4.92 -16.10
C PRO A 196 -18.72 -6.09 -17.09
N PHE A 197 -19.26 -7.21 -16.61
CA PHE A 197 -19.61 -8.39 -17.41
C PHE A 197 -21.06 -8.80 -17.16
N LYS A 198 -21.59 -9.64 -18.05
CA LYS A 198 -22.87 -10.33 -17.91
C LYS A 198 -22.64 -11.79 -17.56
#